data_AF-A0A535GC73-F1
#
_entry.id   AF-A0A535GC73-F1
#
_cell.length_a   1.000
_cell.length_b   1.000
_cell.length_c   1.000
_cell.angle_alpha   90.00
_cell.angle_beta   90.00
_cell.angle_gamma   90.00
#
_symmetry.space_group_name_H-M   'P 1'
#
loop_
_entity.id
_entity.type
_entity.pdbx_description
1 polymer ?
#
loop_
_entity_poly.entity_id
_entity_poly.type
_entity_poly.pdbx_seq_one_letter_code
_entity_poly.pdbx_strand_id
1 'polypeptide(L)'
;MRASCAAAWPSTIATETLSLGINMPARGVAVSSFTKFDGVNFSTLTTGELTQLMGRAGRRGIDVIGHGVILKEADVEVGTIYEVAMGPTLVVESKFLPSYNMALNLLRVYTPAEAEALMQRSFGQFQKRLAATASDERLANAREQLADLRRMWAGGDVSIEDVAQYFKLEERRRAIRIELRRLRREAGQERRHRHGGQSRAIGHAGRLAQRLEVEAKGLLDRQRRLKVVRSPRFGELLQEYGEIRTLERELEVGRREATGQMDEYPRKLRRLAKILEETGFLKQDKPTDKGLFAARVYGENTILVAEAVSLGWFEGLTPEELCAVIVMLAAEDRERRGDRQQRGARRYPTPAIAQTARLIRSLYFRFADMERDLDEPNLRAPSHDYIDFAYRWSAGEALDKIPLPPNVDIGDAIKAMKALYSLLRQLEFAIRQARLPMLETVSKAVSLMERDVIKRTY
;
A
#
# COMPACT_ATOMS: atom_id res chain seq x y z
N MET A 1 43.22 -5.72 9.71
CA MET A 1 43.22 -4.77 10.84
C MET A 1 41.78 -4.62 11.32
N ARG A 2 41.34 -5.43 12.30
CA ARG A 2 39.99 -5.34 12.89
C ARG A 2 39.99 -4.11 13.81
N ALA A 3 39.46 -2.99 13.33
CA ALA A 3 39.20 -1.85 14.19
C ALA A 3 38.14 -2.28 15.23
N SER A 4 38.59 -2.48 16.48
CA SER A 4 37.71 -2.60 17.63
C SER A 4 36.94 -1.28 17.75
N CYS A 5 35.72 -1.22 17.23
CA CYS A 5 34.86 -0.03 17.29
C CYS A 5 34.51 0.41 18.73
N ALA A 6 34.79 -0.42 19.74
CA ALA A 6 34.24 -0.25 21.09
C ALA A 6 34.98 0.77 21.97
N ALA A 7 36.15 1.28 21.59
CA ALA A 7 37.00 2.07 22.50
C ALA A 7 37.20 3.55 22.15
N ALA A 8 36.74 4.03 20.98
CA ALA A 8 37.05 5.37 20.51
C ALA A 8 35.97 6.44 20.82
N TRP A 9 34.73 6.02 21.09
CA TRP A 9 33.60 6.94 21.23
C TRP A 9 32.82 6.64 22.52
N PRO A 10 32.79 7.55 23.51
CA PRO A 10 32.09 7.35 24.78
C PRO A 10 30.56 7.39 24.64
N SER A 11 30.05 7.99 23.57
CA SER A 11 28.64 7.98 23.19
C SER A 11 28.49 7.88 21.68
N THR A 12 27.41 7.26 21.21
CA THR A 12 27.11 7.11 19.77
C THR A 12 25.61 7.31 19.56
N ILE A 13 25.26 8.13 18.58
CA ILE A 13 23.89 8.30 18.11
C ILE A 13 23.75 7.46 16.85
N ALA A 14 22.74 6.59 16.80
CA ALA A 14 22.57 5.62 15.73
C ALA A 14 21.10 5.45 15.37
N THR A 15 20.85 5.13 14.10
CA THR A 15 19.53 4.69 13.63
C THR A 15 19.36 3.18 13.84
N GLU A 16 18.11 2.72 13.72
CA GLU A 16 17.71 1.31 13.92
C GLU A 16 18.61 0.31 13.16
N THR A 17 19.07 0.65 11.96
CA THR A 17 19.89 -0.23 11.11
C THR A 17 21.22 -0.64 11.76
N LEU A 18 21.77 0.16 12.67
CA LEU A 18 22.99 -0.23 13.40
C LEU A 18 22.76 -1.46 14.29
N SER A 19 21.53 -1.62 14.79
CA SER A 19 21.14 -2.75 15.64
C SER A 19 21.00 -4.08 14.88
N LEU A 20 20.99 -4.08 13.54
CA LEU A 20 20.86 -5.26 12.69
C LEU A 20 22.19 -5.81 12.15
N GLY A 21 23.23 -4.97 12.04
CA GLY A 21 24.40 -5.29 11.19
C GLY A 21 25.76 -5.41 11.87
N ILE A 22 25.91 -4.99 13.13
CA ILE A 22 27.23 -4.91 13.78
C ILE A 22 27.16 -5.45 15.21
N ASN A 23 28.15 -6.25 15.61
CA ASN A 23 28.32 -6.67 17.01
C ASN A 23 28.95 -5.53 17.83
N MET A 24 28.16 -4.49 18.11
CA MET A 24 28.59 -3.33 18.89
C MET A 24 27.76 -3.20 20.18
N PRO A 25 28.09 -3.92 21.25
CA PRO A 25 27.40 -3.81 22.53
C PRO A 25 27.82 -2.54 23.29
N ALA A 26 26.89 -1.94 24.04
CA ALA A 26 27.09 -0.73 24.84
C ALA A 26 26.77 -0.99 26.33
N ARG A 27 27.32 -0.20 27.26
CA ARG A 27 26.97 -0.33 28.69
C ARG A 27 25.50 -0.01 28.96
N GLY A 28 24.97 0.97 28.23
CA GLY A 28 23.56 1.30 28.24
C GLY A 28 23.08 1.82 26.89
N VAL A 29 21.78 1.72 26.67
CA VAL A 29 21.08 2.15 25.46
C VAL A 29 19.98 3.13 25.85
N ALA A 30 19.89 4.24 25.14
CA ALA A 30 18.80 5.20 25.28
C ALA A 30 17.99 5.25 23.98
N VAL A 31 16.69 4.97 24.06
CA VAL A 31 15.74 5.11 22.96
C VAL A 31 15.16 6.52 23.02
N SER A 32 15.51 7.34 22.03
CA SER A 32 15.12 8.75 21.99
C SER A 32 13.69 8.98 21.52
N SER A 33 13.14 8.07 20.73
CA SER A 33 11.79 8.13 20.21
C SER A 33 11.17 6.73 20.18
N PHE A 34 9.93 6.62 20.64
CA PHE A 34 9.17 5.37 20.69
C PHE A 34 8.25 5.19 19.48
N THR A 35 8.18 6.20 18.62
CA THR A 35 7.44 6.17 17.36
C THR A 35 8.42 6.19 16.19
N LYS A 36 8.10 5.46 15.12
CA LYS A 36 8.89 5.45 13.89
C LYS A 36 8.01 5.56 12.66
N PHE A 37 8.60 6.01 11.56
CA PHE A 37 7.90 6.13 10.29
C PHE A 37 8.17 4.89 9.41
N ASP A 38 7.13 4.12 9.11
CA ASP A 38 7.23 2.91 8.28
C ASP A 38 7.09 3.19 6.77
N GLY A 39 7.18 4.46 6.36
CA GLY A 39 6.99 4.88 4.97
C GLY A 39 5.59 5.42 4.67
N VAL A 40 4.59 5.12 5.51
CA VAL A 40 3.20 5.57 5.32
C VAL A 40 2.69 6.34 6.54
N ASN A 41 2.83 5.78 7.74
CA ASN A 41 2.37 6.36 9.00
C ASN A 41 3.47 6.26 10.06
N PHE A 42 3.32 7.08 11.11
CA PHE A 42 4.07 6.87 12.35
C PHE A 42 3.39 5.74 13.14
N SER A 43 4.16 4.71 13.47
CA SER A 43 3.76 3.56 14.27
C SER A 43 4.61 3.51 15.54
N THR A 44 4.10 2.89 16.60
CA THR A 44 4.89 2.60 17.79
C THR A 44 5.90 1.49 17.48
N LEU A 45 7.05 1.51 18.13
CA LEU A 45 8.03 0.41 18.04
C LEU A 45 7.38 -0.94 18.37
N THR A 46 7.73 -1.97 17.62
CA THR A 46 7.30 -3.33 17.93
C THR A 46 8.13 -3.92 19.07
N THR A 47 7.60 -4.95 19.74
CA THR A 47 8.34 -5.64 20.82
C THR A 47 9.69 -6.18 20.36
N GLY A 48 9.76 -6.68 19.12
CA GLY A 48 11.01 -7.17 18.55
C GLY A 48 12.03 -6.06 18.30
N GLU A 49 11.60 -4.92 17.78
CA GLU A 49 12.48 -3.76 17.57
C GLU A 49 13.00 -3.21 18.89
N LEU A 50 12.12 -3.07 19.89
CA LEU A 50 12.53 -2.64 21.22
C LEU A 50 13.51 -3.63 21.85
N THR A 51 13.23 -4.93 21.77
CA THR A 51 14.12 -5.99 22.27
C THR A 51 15.47 -5.96 21.54
N GLN A 52 15.46 -5.70 20.24
CA GLN A 52 16.68 -5.62 19.44
C GLN A 52 17.54 -4.40 19.80
N LEU A 53 16.91 -3.25 20.05
CA LEU A 53 17.60 -2.04 20.50
C LEU A 53 18.15 -2.23 21.92
N MET A 54 17.29 -2.62 22.85
CA MET A 54 17.66 -2.78 24.27
C MET A 54 18.62 -3.94 24.51
N GLY A 55 18.56 -4.99 23.69
CA GLY A 55 19.47 -6.13 23.74
C GLY A 55 20.93 -5.79 23.45
N ARG A 56 21.23 -4.55 23.03
CA ARG A 56 22.60 -4.04 22.91
C ARG A 56 23.18 -3.52 24.23
N ALA A 57 22.34 -3.30 25.24
CA ALA A 57 22.77 -2.90 26.57
C ALA A 57 23.38 -4.08 27.32
N GLY A 58 24.56 -3.87 27.91
CA GLY A 58 25.34 -4.88 28.62
C GLY A 58 26.39 -5.55 27.72
N ARG A 59 27.67 -5.28 28.00
CA ARG A 59 28.79 -5.91 27.31
C ARG A 59 29.13 -7.23 27.99
N ARG A 60 29.06 -8.34 27.23
CA ARG A 60 29.39 -9.69 27.72
C ARG A 60 30.79 -9.73 28.34
N GLY A 61 30.89 -10.24 29.56
CA GLY A 61 32.15 -10.38 30.29
C GLY A 61 32.71 -9.09 30.90
N ILE A 62 32.03 -7.95 30.74
CA ILE A 62 32.46 -6.65 31.30
C ILE A 62 31.39 -6.09 32.23
N ASP A 63 30.13 -6.02 31.76
CA ASP A 63 29.02 -5.47 32.52
C ASP A 63 28.18 -6.61 33.15
N VAL A 64 27.89 -6.50 34.44
CA VAL A 64 26.97 -7.43 35.15
C VAL A 64 25.51 -7.16 34.77
N ILE A 65 25.18 -5.88 34.50
CA ILE A 65 23.82 -5.41 34.19
C ILE A 65 23.90 -4.41 33.03
N GLY A 66 23.05 -4.61 32.01
CA GLY A 66 22.80 -3.64 30.94
C GLY A 66 21.71 -2.64 31.32
N HIS A 67 21.90 -1.37 30.98
CA HIS A 67 20.95 -0.31 31.31
C HIS A 67 20.17 0.13 30.06
N GLY A 68 18.84 0.08 30.09
CA GLY A 68 17.97 0.57 29.03
C GLY A 68 17.15 1.78 29.50
N VAL A 69 17.13 2.86 28.73
CA VAL A 69 16.35 4.07 29.02
C VAL A 69 15.45 4.38 27.82
N ILE A 70 14.15 4.59 28.06
CA ILE A 70 13.21 5.04 27.03
C ILE A 70 12.81 6.47 27.38
N LEU A 71 13.03 7.41 26.46
CA LEU A 71 12.53 8.77 26.62
C LEU A 71 11.03 8.79 26.30
N LYS A 72 10.22 9.25 27.26
CA LYS A 72 8.76 9.29 27.14
C LYS A 72 8.33 10.45 26.25
N GLU A 73 7.63 10.14 25.16
CA GLU A 73 6.99 11.14 24.31
C GLU A 73 5.67 11.65 24.91
N ALA A 74 5.26 12.87 24.56
CA ALA A 74 4.00 13.43 25.04
C ALA A 74 2.79 12.61 24.57
N ASP A 75 2.83 12.17 23.31
CA ASP A 75 1.73 11.53 22.59
C ASP A 75 1.68 10.00 22.73
N VAL A 76 2.57 9.42 23.55
CA VAL A 76 2.62 7.98 23.81
C VAL A 76 2.25 7.71 25.27
N GLU A 77 1.24 6.86 25.47
CA GLU A 77 0.83 6.42 26.80
C GLU A 77 1.84 5.41 27.39
N VAL A 78 2.07 5.49 28.70
CA VAL A 78 3.00 4.59 29.41
C VAL A 78 2.53 3.13 29.33
N GLY A 79 1.20 2.91 29.30
CA GLY A 79 0.62 1.57 29.12
C GLY A 79 1.10 0.91 27.83
N THR A 80 1.10 1.64 26.72
CA THR A 80 1.58 1.13 25.42
C THR A 80 3.05 0.75 25.46
N ILE A 81 3.89 1.54 26.15
CA ILE A 81 5.32 1.20 26.30
C ILE A 81 5.49 -0.10 27.09
N TYR A 82 4.71 -0.27 28.16
CA TYR A 82 4.74 -1.49 28.97
C TYR A 82 4.26 -2.72 28.18
N GLU A 83 3.17 -2.58 27.43
CA GLU A 83 2.64 -3.63 26.55
C GLU A 83 3.68 -4.08 25.52
N VAL A 84 4.37 -3.14 24.87
CA VAL A 84 5.43 -3.47 23.91
C VAL A 84 6.62 -4.13 24.60
N ALA A 85 7.03 -3.66 25.78
CA ALA A 85 8.18 -4.21 26.50
C ALA A 85 7.94 -5.63 27.06
N MET A 86 6.71 -5.92 27.49
CA MET A 86 6.32 -7.20 28.08
C MET A 86 5.59 -8.12 27.09
N GLY A 87 5.32 -7.63 25.88
CA GLY A 87 4.62 -8.36 24.85
C GLY A 87 5.38 -9.60 24.38
N PRO A 88 4.70 -10.56 23.74
CA PRO A 88 5.35 -11.71 23.13
C PRO A 88 6.26 -11.26 21.98
N THR A 89 7.39 -11.94 21.80
CA THR A 89 8.29 -11.69 20.67
C THR A 89 7.60 -12.04 19.35
N LEU A 90 7.51 -11.03 18.47
CA LEU A 90 7.11 -11.01 17.05
C LEU A 90 6.42 -12.28 16.48
N VAL A 91 5.16 -12.10 16.06
CA VAL A 91 4.56 -12.94 15.02
C VAL A 91 5.24 -12.56 13.70
N VAL A 92 5.92 -13.51 13.05
CA VAL A 92 6.52 -13.27 11.72
C VAL A 92 5.38 -13.12 10.73
N GLU A 93 5.14 -11.92 10.21
CA GLU A 93 4.14 -11.68 9.17
C GLU A 93 4.72 -11.80 7.76
N SER A 94 3.99 -12.46 6.89
CA SER A 94 4.36 -12.58 5.48
C SER A 94 4.20 -11.25 4.75
N LYS A 95 5.31 -10.65 4.31
CA LYS A 95 5.32 -9.52 3.36
C LYS A 95 5.28 -9.97 1.89
N PHE A 96 4.98 -11.25 1.64
CA PHE A 96 4.89 -11.79 0.29
C PHE A 96 3.79 -11.06 -0.51
N LEU A 97 4.14 -10.54 -1.69
CA LEU A 97 3.22 -9.95 -2.66
C LEU A 97 3.67 -10.36 -4.08
N PRO A 98 2.78 -10.94 -4.90
CA PRO A 98 3.08 -11.21 -6.31
C PRO A 98 3.43 -9.93 -7.06
N SER A 99 4.52 -9.97 -7.81
CA SER A 99 4.97 -8.91 -8.72
C SER A 99 4.92 -9.38 -10.18
N TYR A 100 4.98 -8.46 -11.14
CA TYR A 100 5.03 -8.83 -12.57
C TYR A 100 6.21 -9.73 -12.91
N ASN A 101 7.41 -9.43 -12.39
CA ASN A 101 8.58 -10.27 -12.60
C ASN A 101 8.34 -11.70 -12.08
N MET A 102 7.73 -11.82 -10.90
CA MET A 102 7.38 -13.11 -10.33
C MET A 102 6.36 -13.85 -11.19
N ALA A 103 5.28 -13.18 -11.63
CA ALA A 103 4.27 -13.77 -12.50
C ALA A 103 4.90 -14.30 -13.80
N LEU A 104 5.77 -13.53 -14.44
CA LEU A 104 6.50 -13.94 -15.64
C LEU A 104 7.42 -15.14 -15.38
N ASN A 105 8.17 -15.14 -14.27
CA ASN A 105 9.06 -16.25 -13.93
C ASN A 105 8.30 -17.54 -13.58
N LEU A 106 7.14 -17.44 -12.93
CA LEU A 106 6.27 -18.58 -12.66
C LEU A 106 5.67 -19.14 -13.95
N LEU A 107 5.04 -18.29 -14.76
CA LEU A 107 4.38 -18.72 -16.01
C LEU A 107 5.36 -19.19 -17.08
N ARG A 108 6.64 -18.80 -16.98
CA ARG A 108 7.72 -19.38 -17.81
C ARG A 108 7.83 -20.89 -17.61
N VAL A 109 7.73 -21.38 -16.37
CA VAL A 109 7.99 -22.78 -16.01
C VAL A 109 6.70 -23.56 -15.84
N TYR A 110 5.71 -22.97 -15.16
CA TYR A 110 4.46 -23.60 -14.76
C TYR A 110 3.30 -23.21 -15.68
N THR A 111 2.24 -24.00 -15.67
CA THR A 111 0.91 -23.61 -16.17
C THR A 111 0.25 -22.61 -15.21
N PRO A 112 -0.78 -21.84 -15.64
CA PRO A 112 -1.53 -20.96 -14.73
C PRO A 112 -2.05 -21.67 -13.48
N ALA A 113 -2.62 -22.87 -13.65
CA ALA A 113 -3.15 -23.66 -12.54
C ALA A 113 -2.07 -24.08 -11.53
N GLU A 114 -0.90 -24.51 -12.01
CA GLU A 114 0.23 -24.87 -11.15
C GLU A 114 0.82 -23.64 -10.43
N ALA A 115 0.91 -22.50 -11.12
CA ALA A 115 1.38 -21.25 -10.52
C ALA A 115 0.43 -20.76 -9.41
N GLU A 116 -0.89 -20.86 -9.62
CA GLU A 116 -1.89 -20.57 -8.60
C GLU A 116 -1.81 -21.53 -7.41
N ALA A 117 -1.66 -22.83 -7.66
CA ALA A 117 -1.48 -23.82 -6.60
C ALA A 117 -0.22 -23.56 -5.75
N LEU A 118 0.84 -23.05 -6.38
CA LEU A 118 2.03 -22.61 -5.64
C LEU A 118 1.74 -21.39 -4.77
N MET A 119 0.95 -20.42 -5.24
CA MET A 119 0.55 -19.24 -4.45
C MET A 119 -0.29 -19.64 -3.24
N GLN A 120 -1.13 -20.66 -3.38
CA GLN A 120 -1.92 -21.21 -2.27
C GLN A 120 -1.07 -21.82 -1.15
N ARG A 121 0.17 -22.24 -1.47
CA ARG A 121 1.12 -22.81 -0.50
C ARG A 121 2.05 -21.77 0.12
N SER A 122 1.89 -20.48 -0.23
CA SER A 122 2.72 -19.41 0.33
C SER A 122 2.49 -19.23 1.84
N PHE A 123 3.51 -18.75 2.56
CA PHE A 123 3.41 -18.49 4.00
C PHE A 123 2.31 -17.46 4.32
N GLY A 124 2.15 -16.44 3.48
CA GLY A 124 1.05 -15.47 3.62
C GLY A 124 -0.32 -16.13 3.49
N GLN A 125 -0.48 -17.08 2.55
CA GLN A 125 -1.74 -17.81 2.43
C GLN A 125 -1.99 -18.72 3.63
N PHE A 126 -0.94 -19.35 4.16
CA PHE A 126 -1.02 -20.14 5.38
C PHE A 126 -1.50 -19.30 6.58
N GLN A 127 -0.95 -18.11 6.78
CA GLN A 127 -1.38 -17.20 7.85
C GLN A 127 -2.84 -16.75 7.69
N LYS A 128 -3.25 -16.40 6.47
CA LYS A 128 -4.65 -16.06 6.17
C LYS A 128 -5.60 -17.23 6.44
N ARG A 129 -5.19 -18.45 6.10
CA ARG A 129 -5.98 -19.66 6.39
C ARG A 129 -6.10 -19.91 7.89
N LEU A 130 -5.03 -19.70 8.66
CA LEU A 130 -5.06 -19.81 10.11
C LEU A 130 -6.01 -18.77 10.73
N ALA A 131 -5.93 -17.52 10.28
CA ALA A 131 -6.84 -16.45 10.69
C ALA A 131 -8.31 -16.76 10.34
N ALA A 132 -8.57 -17.28 9.14
CA ALA A 132 -9.90 -17.70 8.72
C ALA A 132 -10.46 -18.83 9.62
N THR A 133 -9.62 -19.74 10.08
CA THR A 133 -10.04 -20.83 10.98
C THR A 133 -10.51 -20.27 12.34
N ALA A 134 -9.82 -19.27 12.89
CA ALA A 134 -10.26 -18.57 14.10
C ALA A 134 -11.57 -17.78 13.86
N SER A 135 -11.74 -17.21 12.67
CA SER A 135 -13.01 -16.59 12.27
C SER A 135 -14.14 -17.60 12.14
N ASP A 136 -13.88 -18.82 11.68
CA ASP A 136 -14.90 -19.87 11.54
C ASP A 136 -15.54 -20.26 12.87
N GLU A 137 -14.76 -20.35 13.96
CA GLU A 137 -15.29 -20.60 15.30
C GLU A 137 -16.22 -19.47 15.76
N ARG A 138 -15.80 -18.22 15.56
CA ARG A 138 -16.63 -17.04 15.85
C ARG A 138 -17.93 -17.06 15.04
N LEU A 139 -17.85 -17.38 13.75
CA LEU A 139 -19.03 -17.46 12.88
C LEU A 139 -19.93 -18.65 13.24
N ALA A 140 -19.38 -19.76 13.75
CA ALA A 140 -20.17 -20.87 14.25
C ALA A 140 -20.98 -20.46 15.49
N ASN A 141 -20.35 -19.78 16.46
CA ASN A 141 -21.03 -19.26 17.64
C ASN A 141 -22.13 -18.26 17.27
N ALA A 142 -21.86 -17.34 16.33
CA ALA A 142 -22.86 -16.38 15.84
C ALA A 142 -24.04 -17.07 15.12
N ARG A 143 -23.80 -18.18 14.40
CA ARG A 143 -24.87 -18.99 13.78
C ARG A 143 -25.75 -19.65 14.83
N GLU A 144 -25.16 -20.20 15.88
CA GLU A 144 -25.90 -20.83 16.97
C GLU A 144 -26.77 -19.82 17.71
N GLN A 145 -26.21 -18.67 18.09
CA GLN A 145 -26.95 -17.57 18.70
C GLN A 145 -28.11 -17.09 17.82
N LEU A 146 -27.89 -16.95 16.51
CA LEU A 146 -28.95 -16.58 15.57
C LEU A 146 -30.05 -17.64 15.50
N ALA A 147 -29.69 -18.93 15.53
CA ALA A 147 -30.65 -20.03 15.54
C ALA A 147 -31.47 -20.04 16.84
N ASP A 148 -30.85 -19.75 17.99
CA ASP A 148 -31.52 -19.65 19.28
C ASP A 148 -32.51 -18.49 19.32
N LEU A 149 -32.09 -17.29 18.90
CA LEU A 149 -32.97 -16.12 18.79
C LEU A 149 -34.18 -16.40 17.89
N ARG A 150 -33.95 -17.03 16.73
CA ARG A 150 -35.05 -17.40 15.81
C ARG A 150 -35.98 -18.47 16.42
N ARG A 151 -35.45 -19.42 17.18
CA ARG A 151 -36.25 -20.43 17.90
C ARG A 151 -37.11 -19.80 18.99
N MET A 152 -36.54 -18.91 19.81
CA MET A 152 -37.28 -18.19 20.84
C MET A 152 -38.40 -17.32 20.24
N TRP A 153 -38.15 -16.73 19.07
CA TRP A 153 -39.14 -15.91 18.37
C TRP A 153 -40.35 -16.70 17.86
N ALA A 154 -40.16 -17.96 17.45
CA ALA A 154 -41.20 -18.77 16.81
C ALA A 154 -42.46 -19.01 17.67
N GLY A 155 -42.40 -18.75 18.98
CA GLY A 155 -43.53 -18.86 19.91
C GLY A 155 -44.37 -17.59 20.10
N GLY A 156 -44.08 -16.48 19.40
CA GLY A 156 -44.73 -15.18 19.61
C GLY A 156 -45.87 -14.82 18.64
N ASP A 157 -46.77 -13.93 19.08
CA ASP A 157 -47.91 -13.42 18.29
C ASP A 157 -47.52 -12.45 17.14
N VAL A 158 -46.29 -11.95 17.15
CA VAL A 158 -45.73 -11.03 16.15
C VAL A 158 -44.63 -11.77 15.39
N SER A 159 -44.75 -11.87 14.06
CA SER A 159 -43.73 -12.56 13.25
C SER A 159 -42.47 -11.73 13.08
N ILE A 160 -41.36 -12.40 12.75
CA ILE A 160 -40.10 -11.74 12.37
C ILE A 160 -40.34 -10.80 11.17
N GLU A 161 -41.15 -11.22 10.21
CA GLU A 161 -41.52 -10.42 9.03
C GLU A 161 -42.22 -9.10 9.39
N ASP A 162 -43.08 -9.09 10.41
CA ASP A 162 -43.78 -7.88 10.86
C ASP A 162 -42.78 -6.82 11.39
N VAL A 163 -41.74 -7.28 12.11
CA VAL A 163 -40.67 -6.43 12.64
C VAL A 163 -39.69 -6.02 11.54
N ALA A 164 -39.38 -6.93 10.62
CA ALA A 164 -38.61 -6.64 9.42
C ALA A 164 -39.23 -5.52 8.58
N GLN A 165 -40.55 -5.58 8.39
CA GLN A 165 -41.31 -4.56 7.69
C GLN A 165 -41.25 -3.21 8.42
N TYR A 166 -41.32 -3.20 9.75
CA TYR A 166 -41.13 -1.99 10.55
C TYR A 166 -39.76 -1.36 10.31
N PHE A 167 -38.67 -2.14 10.38
CA PHE A 167 -37.31 -1.64 10.12
C PHE A 167 -37.15 -1.10 8.70
N LYS A 168 -37.71 -1.77 7.69
CA LYS A 168 -37.68 -1.31 6.29
C LYS A 168 -38.36 0.05 6.12
N LEU A 169 -39.52 0.24 6.75
CA LEU A 169 -40.23 1.52 6.74
C LEU A 169 -39.43 2.60 7.49
N GLU A 170 -38.85 2.27 8.64
CA GLU A 170 -38.05 3.21 9.44
C GLU A 170 -36.77 3.66 8.72
N GLU A 171 -36.06 2.73 8.06
CA GLU A 171 -34.86 3.05 7.26
C GLU A 171 -35.18 3.97 6.09
N ARG A 172 -36.29 3.71 5.37
CA ARG A 172 -36.74 4.58 4.28
C ARG A 172 -37.09 5.98 4.81
N ARG A 173 -37.80 6.06 5.93
CA ARG A 173 -38.12 7.35 6.58
C ARG A 173 -36.86 8.09 7.04
N ARG A 174 -35.85 7.38 7.55
CA ARG A 174 -34.56 7.95 7.94
C ARG A 174 -33.80 8.48 6.72
N ALA A 175 -33.75 7.74 5.63
CA ALA A 175 -33.14 8.18 4.36
C ALA A 175 -33.83 9.46 3.84
N ILE A 176 -35.16 9.49 3.81
CA ILE A 176 -35.93 10.68 3.42
C ILE A 176 -35.61 11.87 4.34
N ARG A 177 -35.49 11.65 5.66
CA ARG A 177 -35.15 12.70 6.62
C ARG A 177 -33.76 13.30 6.36
N ILE A 178 -32.79 12.48 5.98
CA ILE A 178 -31.43 12.93 5.61
C ILE A 178 -31.51 13.75 4.31
N GLU A 179 -32.22 13.25 3.31
CA GLU A 179 -32.36 13.94 2.02
C GLU A 179 -33.10 15.28 2.14
N LEU A 180 -34.16 15.34 2.96
CA LEU A 180 -34.85 16.59 3.28
C LEU A 180 -33.92 17.60 3.97
N ARG A 181 -33.03 17.16 4.87
CA ARG A 181 -32.03 18.04 5.49
C ARG A 181 -31.04 18.58 4.44
N ARG A 182 -30.61 17.75 3.50
CA ARG A 182 -29.73 18.15 2.39
C ARG A 182 -30.42 19.19 1.49
N LEU A 183 -31.61 18.89 0.98
CA LEU A 183 -32.38 19.78 0.11
C LEU A 183 -32.71 21.12 0.77
N ARG A 184 -32.99 21.13 2.08
CA ARG A 184 -33.21 22.37 2.85
C ARG A 184 -31.93 23.21 2.99
N ARG A 185 -30.76 22.59 3.09
CA ARG A 185 -29.46 23.30 3.11
C ARG A 185 -29.14 23.91 1.75
N GLU A 186 -29.31 23.15 0.66
CA GLU A 186 -29.09 23.61 -0.72
C GLU A 186 -30.03 24.78 -1.05
N ALA A 187 -31.33 24.67 -0.74
CA ALA A 187 -32.30 25.76 -0.92
C ALA A 187 -32.00 26.98 -0.02
N GLY A 188 -31.37 26.79 1.13
CA GLY A 188 -30.92 27.87 2.02
C GLY A 188 -29.68 28.60 1.48
N GLN A 189 -28.78 27.90 0.80
CA GLN A 189 -27.60 28.48 0.15
C GLN A 189 -27.98 29.24 -1.13
N GLU A 190 -28.86 28.69 -1.97
CA GLU A 190 -29.38 29.38 -3.16
C GLU A 190 -30.11 30.70 -2.81
N ARG A 191 -30.82 30.73 -1.68
CA ARG A 191 -31.47 31.94 -1.16
C ARG A 191 -30.48 32.99 -0.63
N ARG A 192 -29.29 32.58 -0.16
CA ARG A 192 -28.23 33.52 0.26
C ARG A 192 -27.52 34.19 -0.92
N HIS A 193 -27.44 33.51 -2.06
CA HIS A 193 -26.83 34.06 -3.28
C HIS A 193 -27.78 34.91 -4.14
N ARG A 194 -29.10 34.87 -3.91
CA ARG A 194 -30.08 35.73 -4.59
C ARG A 194 -30.62 36.81 -3.65
N HIS A 195 -29.96 37.97 -3.61
CA HIS A 195 -30.48 39.18 -2.98
C HIS A 195 -31.35 39.93 -3.99
N GLY A 196 -32.66 39.96 -3.78
CA GLY A 196 -33.60 40.65 -4.68
C GLY A 196 -34.96 39.98 -4.66
N GLY A 197 -35.93 40.62 -3.98
CA GLY A 197 -37.27 40.09 -3.79
C GLY A 197 -38.05 39.96 -5.09
N GLN A 198 -38.50 38.75 -5.40
CA GLN A 198 -39.74 38.48 -6.13
C GLN A 198 -40.29 37.10 -5.74
N SER A 199 -41.61 37.03 -5.65
CA SER A 199 -42.37 35.96 -5.00
C SER A 199 -42.29 34.58 -5.67
N ARG A 200 -41.91 33.60 -4.83
CA ARG A 200 -42.57 32.29 -4.59
C ARG A 200 -43.10 31.51 -5.81
N ALA A 201 -42.18 30.95 -6.60
CA ALA A 201 -42.42 29.64 -7.20
C ALA A 201 -41.63 28.59 -6.39
N ILE A 202 -42.28 27.49 -5.99
CA ILE A 202 -41.58 26.36 -5.37
C ILE A 202 -40.60 25.81 -6.43
N GLY A 203 -39.30 26.08 -6.23
CA GLY A 203 -38.24 25.54 -7.09
C GLY A 203 -38.29 24.01 -7.17
N HIS A 204 -37.57 23.43 -8.13
CA HIS A 204 -37.55 21.97 -8.31
C HIS A 204 -37.23 21.22 -7.01
N ALA A 205 -36.24 21.70 -6.24
CA ALA A 205 -35.89 21.18 -4.91
C ALA A 205 -37.03 21.25 -3.88
N GLY A 206 -37.83 22.32 -3.91
CA GLY A 206 -38.98 22.46 -3.02
C GLY A 206 -40.13 21.52 -3.38
N ARG A 207 -40.37 21.27 -4.68
CA ARG A 207 -41.38 20.29 -5.13
C ARG A 207 -40.97 18.86 -4.80
N LEU A 208 -39.68 18.56 -4.91
CA LEU A 208 -39.11 17.28 -4.50
C LEU A 208 -39.23 17.09 -2.98
N ALA A 209 -38.88 18.11 -2.19
CA ALA A 209 -39.02 18.09 -0.74
C ALA A 209 -40.48 17.85 -0.32
N GLN A 210 -41.45 18.53 -0.95
CA GLN A 210 -42.87 18.33 -0.67
C GLN A 210 -43.33 16.90 -0.98
N ARG A 211 -42.87 16.30 -2.09
CA ARG A 211 -43.16 14.88 -2.41
C ARG A 211 -42.58 13.93 -1.37
N LEU A 212 -41.33 14.15 -0.97
CA LEU A 212 -40.65 13.36 0.05
C LEU A 212 -41.34 13.48 1.42
N GLU A 213 -41.87 14.65 1.78
CA GLU A 213 -42.66 14.86 3.00
C GLU A 213 -43.99 14.07 2.96
N VAL A 214 -44.69 14.07 1.82
CA VAL A 214 -45.91 13.27 1.63
C VAL A 214 -45.60 11.77 1.71
N GLU A 215 -44.51 11.32 1.08
CA GLU A 215 -44.04 9.94 1.16
C GLU A 215 -43.71 9.55 2.61
N ALA A 216 -42.94 10.38 3.33
CA ALA A 216 -42.58 10.14 4.72
C ALA A 216 -43.81 10.04 5.64
N LYS A 217 -44.85 10.84 5.39
CA LYS A 217 -46.13 10.77 6.11
C LYS A 217 -46.87 9.47 5.79
N GLY A 218 -46.97 9.09 4.52
CA GLY A 218 -47.58 7.83 4.10
C GLY A 218 -46.86 6.60 4.67
N LEU A 219 -45.53 6.64 4.76
CA LEU A 219 -44.73 5.59 5.39
C LEU A 219 -44.97 5.50 6.90
N LEU A 220 -45.09 6.64 7.59
CA LEU A 220 -45.43 6.67 9.02
C LEU A 220 -46.82 6.08 9.27
N ASP A 221 -47.79 6.39 8.42
CA ASP A 221 -49.15 5.85 8.56
C ASP A 221 -49.17 4.33 8.34
N ARG A 222 -48.39 3.82 7.38
CA ARG A 222 -48.19 2.37 7.20
C ARG A 222 -47.52 1.72 8.40
N GLN A 223 -46.49 2.37 8.96
CA GLN A 223 -45.74 1.88 10.11
C GLN A 223 -46.65 1.73 11.34
N ARG A 224 -47.50 2.73 11.63
CA ARG A 224 -48.46 2.71 12.75
C ARG A 224 -49.51 1.60 12.67
N ARG A 225 -49.73 1.02 11.48
CA ARG A 225 -50.68 -0.08 11.26
C ARG A 225 -50.05 -1.47 11.48
N LEU A 226 -48.73 -1.56 11.60
CA LEU A 226 -48.06 -2.83 11.84
C LEU A 226 -48.38 -3.39 13.22
N LYS A 227 -48.52 -4.72 13.31
CA LYS A 227 -48.84 -5.44 14.55
C LYS A 227 -47.80 -5.18 15.64
N VAL A 228 -46.52 -5.14 15.27
CA VAL A 228 -45.40 -4.87 16.19
C VAL A 228 -45.59 -3.59 17.00
N VAL A 229 -46.10 -2.50 16.38
CA VAL A 229 -46.27 -1.19 17.04
C VAL A 229 -47.35 -1.22 18.14
N ARG A 230 -48.25 -2.18 18.07
CA ARG A 230 -49.33 -2.38 19.06
C ARG A 230 -48.97 -3.41 20.13
N SER A 231 -47.81 -4.06 20.02
CA SER A 231 -47.36 -5.07 20.97
C SER A 231 -46.88 -4.40 22.28
N PRO A 232 -47.24 -4.95 23.46
CA PRO A 232 -46.67 -4.48 24.72
C PRO A 232 -45.16 -4.75 24.81
N ARG A 233 -44.64 -5.72 24.03
CA ARG A 233 -43.21 -6.07 23.93
C ARG A 233 -42.49 -5.32 22.80
N PHE A 234 -43.02 -4.18 22.33
CA PHE A 234 -42.48 -3.45 21.18
C PHE A 234 -40.97 -3.17 21.28
N GLY A 235 -40.49 -2.71 22.44
CA GLY A 235 -39.07 -2.40 22.65
C GLY A 235 -38.18 -3.66 22.58
N GLU A 236 -38.60 -4.73 23.24
CA GLU A 236 -37.89 -6.02 23.25
C GLU A 236 -37.82 -6.63 21.85
N LEU A 237 -38.95 -6.68 21.12
CA LEU A 237 -39.00 -7.20 19.76
C LEU A 237 -38.08 -6.42 18.80
N LEU A 238 -38.01 -5.09 18.96
CA LEU A 238 -37.08 -4.28 18.16
C LEU A 238 -35.62 -4.56 18.50
N GLN A 239 -35.31 -4.79 19.79
CA GLN A 239 -33.97 -5.12 20.24
C GLN A 239 -33.54 -6.50 19.73
N GLU A 240 -34.35 -7.54 19.98
CA GLU A 240 -34.12 -8.92 19.54
C GLU A 240 -33.94 -8.99 18.01
N TYR A 241 -34.78 -8.29 17.24
CA TYR A 241 -34.63 -8.23 15.78
C TYR A 241 -33.39 -7.41 15.36
N GLY A 242 -33.03 -6.40 16.13
CA GLY A 242 -31.77 -5.67 15.96
C GLY A 242 -30.56 -6.60 16.11
N GLU A 243 -30.56 -7.45 17.13
CA GLU A 243 -29.52 -8.48 17.38
C GLU A 243 -29.46 -9.51 16.24
N ILE A 244 -30.62 -10.00 15.78
CA ILE A 244 -30.73 -10.87 14.58
C ILE A 244 -30.05 -10.22 13.38
N ARG A 245 -30.36 -8.95 13.08
CA ARG A 245 -29.75 -8.24 11.94
C ARG A 245 -28.24 -8.05 12.09
N THR A 246 -27.76 -7.80 13.32
CA THR A 246 -26.32 -7.67 13.56
C THR A 246 -25.60 -9.00 13.33
N LEU A 247 -26.14 -10.10 13.84
CA LEU A 247 -25.59 -11.44 13.64
C LEU A 247 -25.66 -11.86 12.17
N GLU A 248 -26.78 -11.63 11.48
CA GLU A 248 -26.90 -11.90 10.04
C GLU A 248 -25.86 -11.14 9.22
N ARG A 249 -25.65 -9.85 9.53
CA ARG A 249 -24.63 -9.02 8.88
C ARG A 249 -23.22 -9.51 9.20
N GLU A 250 -22.94 -9.87 10.45
CA GLU A 250 -21.66 -10.44 10.86
C GLU A 250 -21.37 -11.75 10.12
N LEU A 251 -22.37 -12.62 9.99
CA LEU A 251 -22.25 -13.87 9.23
C LEU A 251 -22.03 -13.64 7.73
N GLU A 252 -22.73 -12.67 7.14
CA GLU A 252 -22.55 -12.31 5.73
C GLU A 252 -21.15 -11.75 5.47
N VAL A 253 -20.69 -10.82 6.31
CA VAL A 253 -19.37 -10.17 6.19
C VAL A 253 -18.26 -11.18 6.43
N GLY A 254 -18.29 -11.92 7.55
CA GLY A 254 -17.25 -12.88 7.88
C GLY A 254 -17.15 -14.02 6.86
N ARG A 255 -18.28 -14.47 6.29
CA ARG A 255 -18.25 -15.47 5.20
C ARG A 255 -17.57 -14.93 3.93
N ARG A 256 -17.84 -13.68 3.57
CA ARG A 256 -17.18 -13.03 2.41
C ARG A 256 -15.69 -12.84 2.67
N GLU A 257 -15.31 -12.41 3.87
CA GLU A 257 -13.93 -12.22 4.26
C GLU A 257 -13.15 -13.54 4.25
N ALA A 258 -13.68 -14.61 4.84
CA ALA A 258 -13.06 -15.93 4.82
C ALA A 258 -12.83 -16.44 3.39
N THR A 259 -13.85 -16.32 2.52
CA THR A 259 -13.74 -16.74 1.12
C THR A 259 -12.74 -15.86 0.34
N GLY A 260 -12.72 -14.56 0.60
CA GLY A 260 -11.79 -13.63 -0.04
C GLY A 260 -10.34 -13.87 0.39
N GLN A 261 -10.08 -14.00 1.69
CA GLN A 261 -8.72 -14.17 2.21
C GLN A 261 -8.07 -15.49 1.76
N MET A 262 -8.87 -16.53 1.49
CA MET A 262 -8.37 -17.83 1.00
C MET A 262 -7.79 -17.79 -0.41
N ASP A 263 -8.22 -16.84 -1.25
CA ASP A 263 -7.85 -16.78 -2.67
C ASP A 263 -7.14 -15.48 -3.07
N GLU A 264 -6.69 -14.66 -2.12
CA GLU A 264 -6.13 -13.34 -2.44
C GLU A 264 -4.86 -13.43 -3.32
N TYR A 265 -3.90 -14.29 -2.98
CA TYR A 265 -2.66 -14.41 -3.75
C TYR A 265 -2.86 -14.98 -5.16
N PRO A 266 -3.63 -16.08 -5.35
CA PRO A 266 -4.00 -16.54 -6.70
C PRO A 266 -4.78 -15.48 -7.50
N ARG A 267 -5.73 -14.78 -6.87
CA ARG A 267 -6.49 -13.70 -7.55
C ARG A 267 -5.58 -12.58 -8.02
N LYS A 268 -4.62 -12.16 -7.19
CA LYS A 268 -3.61 -11.17 -7.55
C LYS A 268 -2.75 -11.65 -8.72
N LEU A 269 -2.29 -12.90 -8.70
CA LEU A 269 -1.53 -13.48 -9.82
C LEU A 269 -2.33 -13.45 -11.14
N ARG A 270 -3.62 -13.81 -11.11
CA ARG A 270 -4.51 -13.74 -12.29
C ARG A 270 -4.66 -12.31 -12.84
N ARG A 271 -4.84 -11.33 -11.97
CA ARG A 271 -4.95 -9.91 -12.36
C ARG A 271 -3.65 -9.43 -13.04
N LEU A 272 -2.50 -9.77 -12.48
CA LEU A 272 -1.20 -9.45 -13.09
C LEU A 272 -1.02 -10.15 -14.44
N ALA A 273 -1.38 -11.43 -14.55
CA ALA A 273 -1.32 -12.16 -15.80
C ALA A 273 -2.20 -11.52 -16.89
N LYS A 274 -3.40 -11.04 -16.53
CA LYS A 274 -4.29 -10.31 -17.44
C LYS A 274 -3.64 -9.03 -17.98
N ILE A 275 -3.04 -8.21 -17.11
CA ILE A 275 -2.32 -7.00 -17.55
C ILE A 275 -1.16 -7.38 -18.48
N LEU A 276 -0.39 -8.41 -18.12
CA LEU A 276 0.73 -8.88 -18.93
C LEU A 276 0.30 -9.40 -20.31
N GLU A 277 -0.87 -10.03 -20.42
CA GLU A 277 -1.45 -10.47 -21.69
C GLU A 277 -1.91 -9.26 -22.54
N GLU A 278 -2.67 -8.34 -21.95
CA GLU A 278 -3.14 -7.12 -22.63
C GLU A 278 -1.99 -6.22 -23.12
N THR A 279 -0.85 -6.25 -22.44
CA THR A 279 0.36 -5.49 -22.79
C THR A 279 1.37 -6.27 -23.63
N GLY A 280 1.05 -7.52 -24.00
CA GLY A 280 1.83 -8.35 -24.92
C GLY A 280 3.10 -8.97 -24.32
N PHE A 281 3.24 -8.98 -22.99
CA PHE A 281 4.29 -9.74 -22.29
C PHE A 281 3.95 -11.23 -22.16
N LEU A 282 2.66 -11.58 -22.17
CA LEU A 282 2.17 -12.95 -22.26
C LEU A 282 1.41 -13.17 -23.56
N LYS A 283 1.45 -14.41 -24.06
CA LYS A 283 0.60 -14.91 -25.13
C LYS A 283 0.30 -16.38 -24.83
N GLN A 284 -0.98 -16.75 -24.78
CA GLN A 284 -1.40 -18.13 -24.45
C GLN A 284 -0.75 -18.61 -23.14
N ASP A 285 -0.85 -17.81 -22.09
CA ASP A 285 -0.31 -18.09 -20.74
C ASP A 285 1.21 -18.26 -20.64
N LYS A 286 1.96 -17.98 -21.71
CA LYS A 286 3.43 -18.08 -21.73
C LYS A 286 4.09 -16.73 -22.04
N PRO A 287 5.24 -16.43 -21.42
CA PRO A 287 6.01 -15.23 -21.74
C PRO A 287 6.40 -15.16 -23.22
N THR A 288 6.11 -14.02 -23.85
CA THR A 288 6.65 -13.65 -25.17
C THR A 288 8.14 -13.31 -25.05
N ASP A 289 8.85 -13.01 -26.14
CA ASP A 289 10.25 -12.56 -26.06
C ASP A 289 10.42 -11.32 -25.16
N LYS A 290 9.45 -10.41 -25.23
CA LYS A 290 9.33 -9.24 -24.36
C LYS A 290 9.07 -9.64 -22.89
N GLY A 291 8.19 -10.61 -22.65
CA GLY A 291 7.97 -11.22 -21.34
C GLY A 291 9.21 -11.89 -20.76
N LEU A 292 9.95 -12.63 -21.59
CA LEU A 292 11.20 -13.29 -21.21
C LEU A 292 12.28 -12.27 -20.89
N PHE A 293 12.37 -11.17 -21.64
CA PHE A 293 13.26 -10.06 -21.33
C PHE A 293 12.91 -9.46 -19.96
N ALA A 294 11.64 -9.12 -19.73
CA ALA A 294 11.16 -8.59 -18.46
C ALA A 294 11.44 -9.54 -17.27
N ALA A 295 11.33 -10.86 -17.46
CA ALA A 295 11.61 -11.85 -16.41
C ALA A 295 13.05 -11.81 -15.88
N ARG A 296 14.00 -11.22 -16.62
CA ARG A 296 15.42 -11.09 -16.26
C ARG A 296 15.75 -9.77 -15.57
N VAL A 297 14.84 -8.81 -15.58
CA VAL A 297 14.98 -7.50 -14.95
C VAL A 297 14.18 -7.51 -13.66
N TYR A 298 14.83 -7.19 -12.55
CA TYR A 298 14.25 -7.20 -11.21
C TYR A 298 14.00 -5.77 -10.73
N GLY A 299 12.82 -5.56 -10.14
CA GLY A 299 12.39 -4.27 -9.61
C GLY A 299 10.89 -4.04 -9.83
N GLU A 300 10.33 -3.04 -9.18
CA GLU A 300 8.90 -2.72 -9.27
C GLU A 300 8.52 -2.25 -10.68
N ASN A 301 9.40 -1.48 -11.33
CA ASN A 301 9.19 -0.91 -12.65
C ASN A 301 9.64 -1.83 -13.81
N THR A 302 9.75 -3.14 -13.56
CA THR A 302 10.25 -4.13 -14.54
C THR A 302 9.53 -4.05 -15.88
N ILE A 303 8.19 -3.98 -15.88
CA ILE A 303 7.41 -3.94 -17.11
C ILE A 303 7.56 -2.59 -17.85
N LEU A 304 7.76 -1.48 -17.13
CA LEU A 304 8.01 -0.18 -17.75
C LEU A 304 9.37 -0.18 -18.47
N VAL A 305 10.39 -0.72 -17.80
CA VAL A 305 11.73 -0.86 -18.38
C VAL A 305 11.68 -1.73 -19.63
N ALA A 306 11.06 -2.90 -19.55
CA ALA A 306 11.00 -3.84 -20.67
C ALA A 306 10.15 -3.33 -21.84
N GLU A 307 9.06 -2.60 -21.57
CA GLU A 307 8.28 -1.91 -22.61
C GLU A 307 9.14 -0.86 -23.32
N ALA A 308 9.82 0.01 -22.56
CA ALA A 308 10.62 1.09 -23.13
C ALA A 308 11.77 0.56 -23.99
N VAL A 309 12.41 -0.55 -23.57
CA VAL A 309 13.39 -1.28 -24.40
C VAL A 309 12.74 -1.83 -25.66
N SER A 310 11.60 -2.50 -25.55
CA SER A 310 10.89 -3.11 -26.70
C SER A 310 10.41 -2.08 -27.72
N LEU A 311 10.11 -0.85 -27.28
CA LEU A 311 9.71 0.26 -28.15
C LEU A 311 10.91 1.07 -28.69
N GLY A 312 12.15 0.67 -28.36
CA GLY A 312 13.36 1.33 -28.83
C GLY A 312 13.60 2.72 -28.23
N TRP A 313 12.95 3.07 -27.11
CA TRP A 313 13.03 4.43 -26.55
C TRP A 313 14.41 4.81 -26.00
N PHE A 314 15.27 3.82 -25.77
CA PHE A 314 16.64 4.02 -25.33
C PHE A 314 17.64 4.00 -26.48
N GLU A 315 17.20 3.73 -27.71
CA GLU A 315 18.06 3.76 -28.89
C GLU A 315 18.39 5.22 -29.25
N GLY A 316 19.67 5.48 -29.56
CA GLY A 316 20.16 6.82 -29.89
C GLY A 316 20.50 7.72 -28.68
N LEU A 317 20.19 7.30 -27.45
CA LEU A 317 20.66 8.00 -26.26
C LEU A 317 22.17 7.81 -26.06
N THR A 318 22.84 8.84 -25.54
CA THR A 318 24.22 8.66 -25.05
C THR A 318 24.22 7.81 -23.77
N PRO A 319 25.36 7.18 -23.40
CA PRO A 319 25.47 6.45 -22.14
C PRO A 319 25.07 7.27 -20.90
N GLU A 320 25.38 8.57 -20.88
CA GLU A 320 25.05 9.50 -19.79
C GLU A 320 23.54 9.81 -19.75
N GLU A 321 22.93 10.03 -20.91
CA GLU A 321 21.48 10.22 -21.02
C GLU A 321 20.72 8.96 -20.60
N LEU A 322 21.24 7.78 -20.96
CA LEU A 322 20.69 6.50 -20.52
C LEU A 322 20.74 6.38 -18.99
N CYS A 323 21.86 6.71 -18.34
CA CYS A 323 21.95 6.75 -16.88
C CYS A 323 20.88 7.67 -16.27
N ALA A 324 20.72 8.87 -16.83
CA ALA A 324 19.76 9.88 -16.37
C ALA A 324 18.30 9.45 -16.53
N VAL A 325 17.98 8.61 -17.52
CA VAL A 325 16.62 8.10 -17.74
C VAL A 325 16.36 6.85 -16.89
N ILE A 326 17.31 5.90 -16.83
CA ILE A 326 17.14 4.65 -16.08
C ILE A 326 17.04 4.90 -14.57
N VAL A 327 17.68 5.96 -14.04
CA VAL A 327 17.55 6.31 -12.61
C VAL A 327 16.11 6.59 -12.21
N MET A 328 15.27 7.06 -13.15
CA MET A 328 13.86 7.30 -12.89
C MET A 328 13.12 6.00 -12.52
N LEU A 329 13.51 4.90 -13.13
CA LEU A 329 12.89 3.59 -12.94
C LEU A 329 13.56 2.80 -11.80
N ALA A 330 14.79 3.16 -11.43
CA ALA A 330 15.57 2.47 -10.40
C ALA A 330 15.46 3.10 -9.00
N ALA A 331 15.51 4.43 -8.91
CA ALA A 331 15.58 5.17 -7.65
C ALA A 331 14.20 5.49 -7.09
N GLU A 332 14.11 5.61 -5.77
CA GLU A 332 12.91 5.97 -5.01
C GLU A 332 13.00 7.42 -4.53
N ASP A 333 11.95 8.21 -4.74
CA ASP A 333 11.80 9.54 -4.15
C ASP A 333 11.55 9.38 -2.64
N ARG A 334 12.27 10.14 -1.80
CA ARG A 334 11.94 10.24 -0.37
C ARG A 334 10.88 11.31 -0.19
N GLU A 335 9.61 10.92 -0.06
CA GLU A 335 8.55 11.85 0.35
C GLU A 335 8.70 12.18 1.85
N ARG A 336 9.38 13.29 2.20
CA ARG A 336 9.29 13.87 3.54
C ARG A 336 8.00 14.71 3.63
N ARG A 337 7.19 14.51 4.67
CA ARG A 337 5.91 15.22 4.86
C ARG A 337 6.16 16.74 4.94
N GLY A 338 5.61 17.50 4.00
CA GLY A 338 5.77 18.96 3.88
C GLY A 338 6.21 19.43 2.48
N ASP A 339 6.85 18.56 1.70
CA ASP A 339 7.51 18.90 0.42
C ASP A 339 6.60 18.90 -0.83
N ARG A 340 5.28 18.82 -0.66
CA ARG A 340 4.37 19.05 -1.81
C ARG A 340 4.43 20.49 -2.31
N GLN A 341 5.02 21.41 -1.54
CA GLN A 341 5.18 22.80 -1.91
C GLN A 341 6.57 23.05 -2.53
N GLN A 342 6.54 23.42 -3.82
CA GLN A 342 7.64 23.96 -4.64
C GLN A 342 8.61 22.97 -5.29
N ARG A 343 8.09 21.91 -5.93
CA ARG A 343 8.80 21.33 -7.08
C ARG A 343 8.75 22.35 -8.23
N GLY A 344 9.83 23.12 -8.42
CA GLY A 344 9.97 24.09 -9.52
C GLY A 344 9.88 23.44 -10.90
N ALA A 345 9.92 24.25 -11.96
CA ALA A 345 9.92 23.74 -13.34
C ALA A 345 11.10 22.76 -13.53
N ARG A 346 10.78 21.52 -13.88
CA ARG A 346 11.77 20.45 -14.05
C ARG A 346 12.67 20.79 -15.23
N ARG A 347 13.96 20.96 -14.98
CA ARG A 347 14.98 21.17 -16.01
C ARG A 347 15.72 19.86 -16.25
N TYR A 348 15.67 19.37 -17.47
CA TYR A 348 16.40 18.17 -17.88
C TYR A 348 17.76 18.58 -18.48
N PRO A 349 18.83 17.78 -18.28
CA PRO A 349 20.15 18.10 -18.83
C PRO A 349 20.15 18.21 -20.36
N THR A 350 19.40 17.35 -21.04
CA THR A 350 19.28 17.35 -22.51
C THR A 350 17.82 17.23 -22.96
N PRO A 351 17.48 17.66 -24.20
CA PRO A 351 16.16 17.45 -24.78
C PRO A 351 15.75 15.98 -24.92
N ALA A 352 16.72 15.09 -25.18
CA ALA A 352 16.47 13.65 -25.33
C ALA A 352 16.00 13.02 -24.01
N ILE A 353 16.61 13.40 -22.88
CA ILE A 353 16.13 13.01 -21.55
C ILE A 353 14.71 13.53 -21.31
N ALA A 354 14.43 14.80 -21.65
CA ALA A 354 13.11 15.39 -21.47
C ALA A 354 12.01 14.71 -22.29
N GLN A 355 12.34 14.25 -23.51
CA GLN A 355 11.44 13.50 -24.37
C GLN A 355 11.18 12.10 -23.80
N THR A 356 12.24 11.37 -23.45
CA THR A 356 12.14 10.01 -22.93
C THR A 356 11.41 9.97 -21.59
N ALA A 357 11.66 10.95 -20.71
CA ALA A 357 10.93 11.10 -19.44
C ALA A 357 9.43 11.33 -19.66
N ARG A 358 9.03 12.06 -20.71
CA ARG A 358 7.61 12.22 -21.09
C ARG A 358 7.00 10.91 -21.56
N LEU A 359 7.71 10.14 -22.39
CA LEU A 359 7.26 8.83 -22.86
C LEU A 359 7.07 7.85 -21.70
N ILE A 360 8.06 7.76 -20.80
CA ILE A 360 7.98 6.93 -19.58
C ILE A 360 6.81 7.35 -18.69
N ARG A 361 6.57 8.65 -18.51
CA ARG A 361 5.44 9.16 -17.73
C ARG A 361 4.11 8.72 -18.34
N SER A 362 3.92 8.89 -19.65
CA SER A 362 2.70 8.46 -20.34
C SER A 362 2.50 6.95 -20.23
N LEU A 363 3.59 6.18 -20.34
CA LEU A 363 3.57 4.74 -20.16
C LEU A 363 3.15 4.32 -18.76
N TYR A 364 3.72 4.96 -17.73
CA TYR A 364 3.36 4.73 -16.34
C TYR A 364 1.87 4.93 -16.11
N PHE A 365 1.29 6.05 -16.57
CA PHE A 365 -0.15 6.29 -16.39
C PHE A 365 -1.01 5.27 -17.11
N ARG A 366 -0.63 4.87 -18.33
CA ARG A 366 -1.34 3.81 -19.07
C ARG A 366 -1.41 2.52 -18.25
N PHE A 367 -0.28 2.05 -17.71
CA PHE A 367 -0.28 0.82 -16.92
C PHE A 367 -0.92 1.00 -15.53
N ALA A 368 -0.74 2.15 -14.90
CA ALA A 368 -1.35 2.47 -13.61
C ALA A 368 -2.88 2.55 -13.69
N ASP A 369 -3.44 2.99 -14.82
CA ASP A 369 -4.89 2.96 -15.06
C ASP A 369 -5.40 1.52 -15.22
N MET A 370 -4.66 0.65 -15.92
CA MET A 370 -4.99 -0.80 -15.99
C MET A 370 -4.92 -1.47 -14.60
N GLU A 371 -3.93 -1.12 -13.79
CA GLU A 371 -3.84 -1.58 -12.40
C GLU A 371 -5.02 -1.11 -11.55
N ARG A 372 -5.47 0.14 -11.75
CA ARG A 372 -6.63 0.69 -11.06
C ARG A 372 -7.92 -0.03 -11.46
N ASP A 373 -8.09 -0.35 -12.73
CA ASP A 373 -9.27 -1.06 -13.24
C ASP A 373 -9.40 -2.47 -12.64
N LEU A 374 -8.28 -3.07 -12.22
CA LEU A 374 -8.24 -4.38 -11.55
C LEU A 374 -8.07 -4.30 -10.03
N ASP A 375 -8.03 -3.09 -9.46
CA ASP A 375 -7.79 -2.81 -8.03
C ASP A 375 -6.51 -3.49 -7.52
N GLU A 376 -5.41 -3.29 -8.27
CA GLU A 376 -4.13 -3.97 -8.04
C GLU A 376 -2.91 -3.07 -8.28
N PRO A 377 -2.68 -2.03 -7.45
CA PRO A 377 -1.51 -1.17 -7.59
C PRO A 377 -0.22 -1.96 -7.33
N ASN A 378 0.71 -1.93 -8.29
CA ASN A 378 2.00 -2.62 -8.23
C ASN A 378 3.15 -1.74 -8.74
N LEU A 379 2.86 -0.84 -9.69
CA LEU A 379 3.86 0.08 -10.21
C LEU A 379 4.20 1.19 -9.23
N ARG A 380 5.47 1.56 -9.23
CA ARG A 380 5.97 2.73 -8.52
C ARG A 380 6.12 3.89 -9.48
N ALA A 381 5.70 5.08 -9.05
CA ALA A 381 5.92 6.30 -9.80
C ALA A 381 7.41 6.50 -10.14
N PRO A 382 7.76 6.78 -11.42
CA PRO A 382 9.14 7.08 -11.79
C PRO A 382 9.67 8.29 -11.03
N SER A 383 10.84 8.12 -10.42
CA SER A 383 11.56 9.18 -9.71
C SER A 383 12.03 10.25 -10.69
N HIS A 384 11.99 11.52 -10.29
CA HIS A 384 12.58 12.60 -11.07
C HIS A 384 13.72 13.32 -10.34
N ASP A 385 13.96 12.99 -9.08
CA ASP A 385 14.83 13.78 -8.22
C ASP A 385 16.32 13.57 -8.56
N TYR A 386 16.70 12.37 -9.02
CA TYR A 386 18.10 11.99 -9.25
C TYR A 386 18.58 12.11 -10.70
N ILE A 387 17.79 12.68 -11.61
CA ILE A 387 18.10 12.73 -13.06
C ILE A 387 19.39 13.51 -13.33
N ASP A 388 19.47 14.75 -12.84
CA ASP A 388 20.65 15.61 -13.06
C ASP A 388 21.89 15.03 -12.36
N PHE A 389 21.71 14.48 -11.16
CA PHE A 389 22.76 13.83 -10.40
C PHE A 389 23.35 12.63 -11.16
N ALA A 390 22.49 11.74 -11.68
CA ALA A 390 22.92 10.59 -12.47
C ALA A 390 23.65 11.00 -13.75
N TYR A 391 23.14 12.00 -14.46
CA TYR A 391 23.76 12.52 -15.67
C TYR A 391 25.18 13.03 -15.39
N ARG A 392 25.33 13.94 -14.43
CA ARG A 392 26.63 14.53 -14.04
C ARG A 392 27.61 13.51 -13.49
N TRP A 393 27.13 12.54 -12.70
CA TRP A 393 27.94 11.42 -12.22
C TRP A 393 28.52 10.62 -13.38
N SER A 394 27.66 10.22 -14.33
CA SER A 394 28.08 9.44 -15.49
C SER A 394 28.96 10.25 -16.47
N ALA A 395 28.77 11.56 -16.55
CA ALA A 395 29.64 12.48 -17.31
C ALA A 395 31.02 12.68 -16.68
N GLY A 396 31.22 12.15 -15.47
CA GLY A 396 32.52 12.09 -14.82
C GLY A 396 32.83 13.25 -13.86
N GLU A 397 31.83 14.08 -13.51
CA GLU A 397 31.99 15.15 -12.54
C GLU A 397 32.36 14.60 -11.15
N ALA A 398 33.19 15.35 -10.40
CA ALA A 398 33.59 14.93 -9.05
C ALA A 398 32.39 15.00 -8.08
N LEU A 399 32.24 14.00 -7.21
CA LEU A 399 31.09 13.86 -6.31
C LEU A 399 30.83 15.10 -5.44
N ASP A 400 31.87 15.81 -5.01
CA ASP A 400 31.76 17.03 -4.20
C ASP A 400 31.25 18.26 -5.00
N LYS A 401 31.19 18.17 -6.33
CA LYS A 401 30.71 19.23 -7.23
C LYS A 401 29.29 19.02 -7.75
N ILE A 402 28.79 17.79 -7.69
CA ILE A 402 27.45 17.47 -8.19
C ILE A 402 26.41 18.00 -7.20
N PRO A 403 25.46 18.86 -7.62
CA PRO A 403 24.43 19.37 -6.75
C PRO A 403 23.50 18.23 -6.31
N LEU A 404 23.24 18.14 -5.00
CA LEU A 404 22.27 17.19 -4.46
C LEU A 404 20.84 17.65 -4.78
N PRO A 405 19.90 16.72 -5.01
CA PRO A 405 18.50 17.06 -5.10
C PRO A 405 18.02 17.74 -3.80
N PRO A 406 16.96 18.58 -3.85
CA PRO A 406 16.41 19.20 -2.66
C PRO A 406 16.02 18.14 -1.62
N ASN A 407 16.39 18.37 -0.35
CA ASN A 407 16.06 17.50 0.79
C ASN A 407 16.60 16.05 0.69
N VAL A 408 17.59 15.82 -0.16
CA VAL A 408 18.29 14.54 -0.32
C VAL A 408 19.70 14.65 0.25
N ASP A 409 20.04 13.72 1.15
CA ASP A 409 21.38 13.60 1.70
C ASP A 409 22.29 12.79 0.76
N ILE A 410 23.61 13.00 0.83
CA ILE A 410 24.57 12.31 -0.04
C ILE A 410 24.45 10.78 0.02
N GLY A 411 24.14 10.21 1.19
CA GLY A 411 23.93 8.77 1.36
C GLY A 411 22.77 8.23 0.54
N ASP A 412 21.69 9.00 0.40
CA ASP A 412 20.52 8.64 -0.41
C ASP A 412 20.83 8.73 -1.90
N ALA A 413 21.54 9.78 -2.32
CA ALA A 413 22.02 9.90 -3.69
C ALA A 413 22.91 8.71 -4.09
N ILE A 414 23.83 8.30 -3.21
CA ILE A 414 24.66 7.10 -3.44
C ILE A 414 23.81 5.82 -3.47
N LYS A 415 22.78 5.70 -2.63
CA LYS A 415 21.85 4.55 -2.68
C LYS A 415 21.11 4.50 -4.02
N ALA A 416 20.63 5.65 -4.51
CA ALA A 416 20.00 5.77 -5.82
C ALA A 416 20.96 5.39 -6.96
N MET A 417 22.22 5.82 -6.91
CA MET A 417 23.23 5.44 -7.92
C MET A 417 23.57 3.95 -7.88
N LYS A 418 23.58 3.31 -6.69
CA LYS A 418 23.73 1.86 -6.56
C LYS A 418 22.54 1.10 -7.16
N ALA A 419 21.31 1.60 -6.96
CA ALA A 419 20.12 1.04 -7.59
C ALA A 419 20.17 1.16 -9.12
N LEU A 420 20.56 2.34 -9.63
CA LEU A 420 20.81 2.58 -11.05
C LEU A 420 21.84 1.59 -11.62
N TYR A 421 23.00 1.47 -10.97
CA TYR A 421 24.06 0.54 -11.40
C TYR A 421 23.57 -0.92 -11.43
N SER A 422 22.81 -1.33 -10.41
CA SER A 422 22.22 -2.67 -10.36
C SER A 422 21.25 -2.90 -11.54
N LEU A 423 20.36 -1.95 -11.83
CA LEU A 423 19.42 -2.05 -12.94
C LEU A 423 20.15 -2.04 -14.30
N LEU A 424 21.17 -1.19 -14.48
CA LEU A 424 21.98 -1.17 -15.70
C LEU A 424 22.69 -2.51 -15.94
N ARG A 425 23.24 -3.15 -14.89
CA ARG A 425 23.86 -4.49 -15.02
C ARG A 425 22.86 -5.57 -15.40
N GLN A 426 21.66 -5.53 -14.83
CA GLN A 426 20.58 -6.44 -15.20
C GLN A 426 20.15 -6.23 -16.65
N LEU A 427 20.09 -4.98 -17.10
CA LEU A 427 19.82 -4.63 -18.50
C LEU A 427 20.93 -5.10 -19.43
N GLU A 428 22.20 -4.87 -19.09
CA GLU A 428 23.34 -5.34 -19.87
C GLU A 428 23.26 -6.86 -20.10
N PHE A 429 22.96 -7.61 -19.04
CA PHE A 429 22.77 -9.06 -19.12
C PHE A 429 21.57 -9.45 -19.99
N ALA A 430 20.40 -8.83 -19.77
CA ALA A 430 19.18 -9.15 -20.51
C ALA A 430 19.31 -8.80 -22.00
N ILE A 431 19.87 -7.64 -22.33
CA ILE A 431 20.13 -7.15 -23.69
C ILE A 431 21.14 -8.06 -24.40
N ARG A 432 22.20 -8.49 -23.72
CA ARG A 432 23.17 -9.45 -24.28
C ARG A 432 22.52 -10.78 -24.63
N GLN A 433 21.66 -11.32 -23.76
CA GLN A 433 20.95 -12.57 -24.05
C GLN A 433 19.95 -12.42 -25.20
N ALA A 434 19.24 -11.29 -25.27
CA ALA A 434 18.27 -11.01 -26.33
C ALA A 434 18.89 -10.52 -27.64
N ARG A 435 20.21 -10.26 -27.68
CA ARG A 435 20.96 -9.75 -28.85
C ARG A 435 20.39 -8.45 -29.42
N LEU A 436 20.00 -7.52 -28.55
CA LEU A 436 19.44 -6.22 -28.94
C LEU A 436 20.55 -5.19 -29.28
N PRO A 437 20.28 -4.22 -30.17
CA PRO A 437 21.31 -3.34 -30.76
C PRO A 437 21.95 -2.34 -29.76
N MET A 438 21.33 -2.12 -28.61
CA MET A 438 21.80 -1.15 -27.59
C MET A 438 22.85 -1.69 -26.61
N LEU A 439 23.38 -2.91 -26.83
CA LEU A 439 24.33 -3.55 -25.90
C LEU A 439 25.57 -2.69 -25.64
N GLU A 440 26.12 -2.06 -26.68
CA GLU A 440 27.32 -1.22 -26.53
C GLU A 440 27.04 0.00 -25.65
N THR A 441 25.95 0.71 -25.90
CA THR A 441 25.54 1.88 -25.11
C THR A 441 25.31 1.52 -23.64
N VAL A 442 24.62 0.40 -23.37
CA VAL A 442 24.38 -0.05 -21.99
C VAL A 442 25.68 -0.47 -21.30
N SER A 443 26.58 -1.16 -22.01
CA SER A 443 27.87 -1.59 -21.44
C SER A 443 28.75 -0.39 -21.10
N LYS A 444 28.74 0.66 -21.94
CA LYS A 444 29.41 1.94 -21.64
C LYS A 444 28.77 2.62 -20.42
N ALA A 445 27.44 2.69 -20.35
CA ALA A 445 26.72 3.27 -19.21
C ALA A 445 27.05 2.55 -17.89
N VAL A 446 27.11 1.21 -17.87
CA VAL A 446 27.57 0.43 -16.71
C VAL A 446 28.98 0.84 -16.31
N SER A 447 29.89 0.97 -17.26
CA SER A 447 31.29 1.35 -17.00
C SER A 447 31.41 2.77 -16.43
N LEU A 448 30.63 3.73 -16.91
CA LEU A 448 30.62 5.11 -16.40
C LEU A 448 30.16 5.20 -14.94
N MET A 449 29.32 4.27 -14.49
CA MET A 449 28.86 4.23 -13.11
C MET A 449 29.92 3.68 -12.14
N GLU A 450 30.92 2.94 -12.62
CA GLU A 450 31.97 2.28 -11.81
C GLU A 450 33.09 3.26 -11.41
N ARG A 451 32.78 4.18 -10.50
CA ARG A 451 33.74 5.13 -9.95
C ARG A 451 33.48 5.49 -8.50
N ASP A 452 34.48 6.09 -7.86
CA ASP A 452 34.42 6.59 -6.48
C ASP A 452 33.94 5.51 -5.49
N VAL A 453 32.72 5.66 -4.96
CA VAL A 453 32.09 4.76 -3.97
C VAL A 453 31.33 3.59 -4.60
N ILE A 454 31.18 3.56 -5.92
CA ILE A 454 30.54 2.47 -6.67
C ILE A 454 31.64 1.67 -7.35
N LYS A 455 31.86 0.44 -6.87
CA LYS A 455 32.86 -0.46 -7.42
C LYS A 455 32.22 -1.80 -7.71
N ARG A 456 32.68 -2.43 -8.79
CA ARG A 456 32.33 -3.81 -9.11
C ARG A 456 32.92 -4.76 -8.07
N THR A 457 32.06 -5.39 -7.29
CA THR A 457 32.44 -6.55 -6.49
C THR A 457 32.40 -7.79 -7.38
N TYR A 458 33.53 -8.49 -7.47
CA TYR A 458 33.68 -9.76 -8.20
C TYR A 458 33.20 -10.94 -7.37
#